data_AF-A0A7S2FTR0-F1
#
_entry.id   AF-A0A7S2FTR0-F1
#
_cell.length_a   1.000
_cell.length_b   1.000
_cell.length_c   1.000
_cell.angle_alpha   90.00
_cell.angle_beta   90.00
_cell.angle_gamma   90.00
#
_symmetry.space_group_name_H-M   'P 1'
#
loop_
_entity.id
_entity.type
_entity.pdbx_description
1 polymer ?
#
loop_
_entity_poly.entity_id
_entity_poly.type
_entity_poly.pdbx_seq_one_letter_code
_entity_poly.pdbx_strand_id
1 'polypeptide(L)'
;QWTGVYDCSVCRRKRLTGQEFSKKALERHRKDKDAPLKCKTCVAAAEKEEQDRAAAKTTAAAAGGGGGGGGASSEAGAAGELHTCAACGEAKPAASFNKNQLRNKGPGKQRCMPCVTAASEAEAAATTDAQQAKLKDLRQKAKKADAVGSVAERLGGG
;
A
#
# COMPACT_ATOMS: atom_id res chain seq x y z
N GLN A 1 11.10 -17.34 -24.38
CA GLN A 1 9.89 -16.78 -25.01
C GLN A 1 8.76 -17.77 -24.78
N TRP A 2 7.58 -17.36 -24.28
CA TRP A 2 6.47 -18.29 -24.03
C TRP A 2 5.74 -18.56 -25.33
N THR A 3 6.17 -19.59 -26.05
CA THR A 3 5.58 -20.04 -27.32
C THR A 3 4.46 -21.03 -27.02
N GLY A 4 3.22 -20.61 -27.19
CA GLY A 4 2.04 -21.44 -26.94
C GLY A 4 0.75 -20.69 -27.22
N VAL A 5 -0.29 -21.46 -27.56
CA VAL A 5 -1.66 -21.03 -27.81
C VAL A 5 -2.43 -21.32 -26.52
N TYR A 6 -2.94 -20.29 -25.85
CA TYR A 6 -3.61 -20.41 -24.56
C TYR A 6 -5.03 -19.85 -24.62
N ASP A 7 -5.89 -20.38 -23.76
CA ASP A 7 -7.28 -19.97 -23.66
C ASP A 7 -7.54 -19.28 -22.33
N CYS A 8 -8.26 -18.15 -22.36
CA CYS A 8 -8.64 -17.46 -21.13
C CYS A 8 -9.91 -18.08 -20.53
N SER A 9 -9.84 -18.49 -19.27
CA SER A 9 -10.97 -19.05 -18.52
C SER A 9 -12.12 -18.06 -18.25
N VAL A 10 -11.86 -16.75 -18.31
CA VAL A 10 -12.86 -15.71 -17.98
C VAL A 10 -13.59 -15.22 -19.23
N CYS A 11 -12.85 -14.67 -20.20
CA CYS A 11 -13.46 -14.15 -21.44
C CYS A 11 -13.58 -15.20 -22.55
N ARG A 12 -13.14 -16.44 -22.32
CA ARG A 12 -13.18 -17.57 -23.29
C ARG A 12 -12.48 -17.29 -24.63
N ARG A 13 -11.70 -16.21 -24.73
CA ARG A 13 -10.84 -15.93 -25.89
C ARG A 13 -9.86 -17.07 -26.06
N LYS A 14 -9.85 -17.67 -27.25
CA LYS A 14 -8.98 -18.77 -27.62
C LYS A 14 -7.74 -18.28 -28.37
N ARG A 15 -6.70 -19.11 -28.40
CA ARG A 15 -5.48 -18.86 -29.19
C ARG A 15 -4.75 -17.57 -28.86
N LEU A 16 -4.79 -17.17 -27.59
CA LEU A 16 -4.03 -16.05 -27.10
C LEU A 16 -2.54 -16.44 -26.97
N THR A 17 -1.66 -15.51 -27.31
CA THR A 17 -0.21 -15.73 -27.14
C THR A 17 0.16 -15.57 -25.67
N GLY A 18 1.31 -16.12 -25.26
CA GLY A 18 1.82 -15.97 -23.89
C GLY A 18 2.02 -14.50 -23.45
N GLN A 19 2.09 -13.54 -24.37
CA GLN A 19 2.17 -12.12 -24.04
C GLN A 19 0.90 -11.56 -23.41
N GLU A 20 -0.25 -12.18 -23.68
CA GLU A 20 -1.56 -11.78 -23.14
C GLU A 20 -1.76 -12.25 -21.69
N PHE A 21 -0.79 -12.95 -21.11
CA PHE A 21 -0.83 -13.52 -19.76
C PHE A 21 0.36 -13.07 -18.93
N SER A 22 0.20 -13.09 -17.60
CA SER A 22 1.33 -12.85 -16.69
C SER A 22 2.28 -14.04 -16.71
N LYS A 23 3.59 -13.79 -16.63
CA LYS A 23 4.62 -14.83 -16.54
C LYS A 23 4.31 -15.83 -15.41
N LYS A 24 3.90 -15.31 -14.24
CA LYS A 24 3.51 -16.14 -13.08
C LYS A 24 2.30 -17.04 -13.35
N ALA A 25 1.34 -16.55 -14.14
CA ALA A 25 0.15 -17.32 -14.49
C ALA A 25 0.50 -18.48 -15.45
N LEU A 26 1.38 -18.22 -16.41
CA LEU A 26 1.91 -19.25 -17.32
C LEU A 26 2.77 -20.28 -16.57
N GLU A 27 3.59 -19.84 -15.61
CA GLU A 27 4.38 -20.75 -14.76
C GLU A 27 3.51 -21.68 -13.94
N ARG A 28 2.41 -21.18 -13.37
CA ARG A 28 1.44 -22.00 -12.64
C ARG A 28 0.73 -22.98 -13.56
N HIS A 29 0.25 -22.51 -14.72
CA HIS A 29 -0.42 -23.38 -15.70
C HIS A 29 0.50 -24.45 -16.30
N ARG A 30 1.82 -24.21 -16.34
CA ARG A 30 2.81 -25.22 -16.73
C ARG A 30 3.00 -26.30 -15.68
N LYS A 31 2.90 -25.94 -14.39
CA LYS A 31 2.98 -26.89 -13.27
C LYS A 31 1.68 -27.69 -13.14
N ASP A 32 0.56 -26.99 -13.27
CA ASP A 32 -0.79 -27.51 -13.13
C ASP A 32 -1.58 -27.18 -14.40
N LYS A 33 -1.69 -28.14 -15.34
CA LYS A 33 -2.36 -27.91 -16.63
C LYS A 33 -3.85 -27.59 -16.50
N ASP A 34 -4.46 -27.98 -15.38
CA ASP A 34 -5.86 -27.69 -15.06
C ASP A 34 -6.05 -26.33 -14.37
N ALA A 35 -4.97 -25.62 -14.04
CA ALA A 35 -5.08 -24.33 -13.38
C ALA A 35 -5.73 -23.29 -14.32
N PRO A 36 -6.76 -22.56 -13.87
CA PRO A 36 -7.49 -21.61 -14.70
C PRO A 36 -6.59 -20.42 -15.05
N LEU A 37 -6.34 -20.25 -16.35
CA LEU A 37 -5.52 -19.18 -16.87
C LEU A 37 -6.39 -17.95 -17.19
N LYS A 38 -5.98 -16.76 -16.72
CA LYS A 38 -6.70 -15.50 -16.93
C LYS A 38 -5.81 -14.53 -17.70
N CYS A 39 -6.33 -13.94 -18.78
CA CYS A 39 -5.57 -12.95 -19.55
C CYS A 39 -5.50 -11.61 -18.80
N LYS A 40 -4.49 -10.81 -19.15
CA LYS A 40 -4.19 -9.52 -18.52
C LYS A 40 -5.39 -8.57 -18.50
N THR A 41 -6.20 -8.56 -19.56
CA THR A 41 -7.41 -7.72 -19.64
C THR A 41 -8.44 -8.11 -18.58
N CYS A 42 -8.64 -9.41 -18.35
CA CYS A 42 -9.58 -9.89 -17.35
C CYS A 42 -9.07 -9.71 -15.93
N VAL A 43 -7.76 -9.83 -15.72
CA VAL A 43 -7.13 -9.53 -14.42
C VAL A 43 -7.27 -8.04 -14.10
N ALA A 44 -6.93 -7.16 -15.05
CA ALA A 44 -7.06 -5.71 -14.86
C ALA A 44 -8.53 -5.28 -14.64
N ALA A 45 -9.49 -5.88 -15.35
CA ALA A 45 -10.91 -5.62 -15.13
C ALA A 45 -11.36 -6.04 -13.73
N ALA A 46 -10.94 -7.21 -13.25
CA ALA A 46 -11.28 -7.69 -11.91
C ALA A 46 -10.61 -6.85 -10.80
N GLU A 47 -9.37 -6.40 -11.00
CA GLU A 47 -8.69 -5.50 -10.07
C GLU A 47 -9.38 -4.14 -10.00
N LYS A 48 -9.81 -3.60 -11.15
CA LYS A 48 -10.58 -2.35 -11.21
C LYS A 48 -11.93 -2.49 -10.52
N GLU A 49 -12.66 -3.58 -10.76
CA GLU A 49 -13.94 -3.84 -10.11
C GLU A 49 -13.79 -3.95 -8.58
N GLU A 50 -12.71 -4.57 -8.10
CA GLU A 50 -12.44 -4.64 -6.66
C GLU A 50 -12.07 -3.28 -6.06
N GLN A 51 -11.28 -2.47 -6.78
CA GLN A 51 -10.98 -1.10 -6.38
C GLN A 51 -12.25 -0.23 -6.34
N ASP A 52 -13.12 -0.34 -7.34
CA ASP A 52 -14.39 0.40 -7.40
C ASP A 52 -15.33 -0.04 -6.26
N ARG A 53 -15.38 -1.34 -5.93
CA ARG A 53 -16.13 -1.84 -4.75
C ARG A 53 -15.56 -1.33 -3.44
N ALA A 54 -14.23 -1.29 -3.29
CA ALA A 54 -13.59 -0.74 -2.11
C ALA A 54 -13.84 0.77 -1.99
N ALA A 55 -13.77 1.52 -3.09
CA ALA A 55 -14.07 2.94 -3.13
C ALA A 55 -15.55 3.23 -2.82
N ALA A 56 -16.49 2.45 -3.38
CA ALA A 56 -17.92 2.59 -3.10
C ALA A 56 -18.27 2.32 -1.62
N LYS A 57 -17.57 1.40 -0.96
CA LYS A 57 -17.71 1.19 0.50
C LYS A 57 -17.22 2.38 1.31
N THR A 58 -16.20 3.11 0.82
CA THR A 58 -15.72 4.32 1.50
C THR A 58 -16.63 5.54 1.27
N THR A 59 -17.31 5.66 0.13
CA THR A 59 -18.26 6.74 -0.13
C THR A 59 -19.64 6.49 0.48
N ALA A 60 -20.12 5.24 0.54
CA ALA A 60 -21.35 4.89 1.25
C ALA A 60 -21.23 5.10 2.79
N ALA A 61 -20.04 4.92 3.36
CA ALA A 61 -19.77 5.23 4.78
C ALA A 61 -19.67 6.74 5.06
N ALA A 62 -19.50 7.58 4.03
CA ALA A 62 -19.45 9.03 4.16
C ALA A 62 -20.81 9.73 3.89
N ALA A 63 -21.74 9.06 3.19
CA ALA A 63 -23.07 9.61 2.89
C ALA A 63 -24.21 9.08 3.78
N GLY A 64 -23.99 8.01 4.55
CA GLY A 64 -24.96 7.44 5.50
C GLY A 64 -24.86 8.01 6.92
N GLY A 65 -24.75 9.33 7.06
CA GLY A 65 -24.73 10.03 8.34
C GLY A 65 -26.10 10.62 8.68
N GLY A 66 -27.10 9.79 8.92
CA GLY A 66 -28.42 10.26 9.36
C GLY A 66 -29.31 9.15 9.91
N GLY A 67 -29.48 9.15 11.25
CA GLY A 67 -30.57 8.52 12.02
C GLY A 67 -30.75 7.00 11.90
N GLY A 68 -30.91 6.19 12.94
CA GLY A 68 -31.29 6.43 14.32
C GLY A 68 -31.97 5.17 14.87
N GLY A 69 -31.94 4.99 16.19
CA GLY A 69 -32.78 4.06 16.98
C GLY A 69 -32.19 2.65 17.17
N GLY A 70 -32.14 2.06 18.36
CA GLY A 70 -32.60 2.48 19.68
C GLY A 70 -32.36 1.31 20.64
N GLY A 71 -32.07 1.61 21.90
CA GLY A 71 -31.82 0.59 22.93
C GLY A 71 -31.36 1.25 24.22
N ALA A 72 -32.34 1.71 24.99
CA ALA A 72 -32.19 2.43 26.24
C ALA A 72 -31.57 1.59 27.36
N SER A 73 -30.73 2.21 28.21
CA SER A 73 -31.04 2.44 29.63
C SER A 73 -29.93 3.19 30.35
N SER A 74 -30.37 4.17 31.16
CA SER A 74 -29.76 4.70 32.39
C SER A 74 -28.58 5.68 32.31
N GLU A 75 -28.97 6.95 32.40
CA GLU A 75 -28.53 8.00 33.35
C GLU A 75 -27.05 8.25 33.70
N ALA A 76 -26.75 9.56 33.67
CA ALA A 76 -25.74 10.30 34.42
C ALA A 76 -24.29 10.24 33.94
N GLY A 77 -23.91 11.21 33.09
CA GLY A 77 -22.51 11.59 32.89
C GLY A 77 -22.18 12.12 31.50
N ALA A 78 -22.72 13.29 31.15
CA ALA A 78 -22.22 14.07 30.02
C ALA A 78 -20.82 14.64 30.36
N ALA A 79 -19.80 13.81 30.24
CA ALA A 79 -18.41 14.19 30.12
C ALA A 79 -17.85 13.34 28.98
N GLY A 80 -17.66 13.94 27.81
CA GLY A 80 -17.15 13.23 26.64
C GLY A 80 -15.90 12.44 27.01
N GLU A 81 -15.93 11.13 26.77
CA GLU A 81 -14.88 10.20 27.19
C GLU A 81 -13.53 10.72 26.69
N LEU A 82 -12.73 11.22 27.65
CA LEU A 82 -11.40 11.74 27.37
C LEU A 82 -10.45 10.54 27.34
N HIS A 83 -9.76 10.41 26.22
CA HIS A 83 -8.80 9.34 25.99
C HIS A 83 -7.39 9.92 26.07
N THR A 84 -6.52 9.25 26.83
CA THR A 84 -5.12 9.67 26.97
C THR A 84 -4.28 9.16 25.79
N CYS A 85 -3.54 10.06 25.15
CA CYS A 85 -2.60 9.74 24.10
C CYS A 85 -1.32 9.13 24.67
N ALA A 86 -0.89 7.98 24.17
CA ALA A 86 0.35 7.32 24.58
C ALA A 86 1.62 8.04 24.10
N ALA A 87 1.53 8.95 23.12
CA ALA A 87 2.68 9.67 22.57
C ALA A 87 2.91 11.03 23.24
N CYS A 88 1.85 11.81 23.45
CA CYS A 88 1.96 13.13 24.07
C CYS A 88 1.42 13.20 25.52
N GLY A 89 0.79 12.14 26.03
CA GLY A 89 0.24 12.11 27.39
C GLY A 89 -1.05 12.90 27.59
N GLU A 90 -1.51 13.66 26.59
CA GLU A 90 -2.68 14.53 26.72
C GLU A 90 -4.00 13.74 26.65
N ALA A 91 -4.93 14.10 27.53
CA ALA A 91 -6.31 13.64 27.50
C ALA A 91 -7.10 14.45 26.46
N LYS A 92 -7.56 13.80 25.39
CA LYS A 92 -8.31 14.44 24.30
C LYS A 92 -9.63 13.70 24.06
N PRO A 93 -10.65 14.37 23.48
CA PRO A 93 -11.91 13.70 23.16
C PRO A 93 -11.70 12.62 22.10
N ALA A 94 -12.63 11.66 22.02
CA ALA A 94 -12.62 10.58 21.02
C ALA A 94 -12.45 11.07 19.57
N ALA A 95 -12.91 12.28 19.23
CA ALA A 95 -12.75 12.89 17.91
C ALA A 95 -11.29 13.15 17.52
N SER A 96 -10.39 13.32 18.49
CA SER A 96 -8.95 13.50 18.26
C SER A 96 -8.19 12.19 18.07
N PHE A 97 -8.88 11.04 18.13
CA PHE A 97 -8.30 9.71 17.95
C PHE A 97 -8.95 8.99 16.77
N ASN A 98 -8.21 8.07 16.16
CA ASN A 98 -8.79 7.19 15.16
C ASN A 98 -9.73 6.18 15.86
N LYS A 99 -10.97 6.06 15.39
CA LYS A 99 -12.00 5.15 15.95
C LYS A 99 -11.51 3.70 16.06
N ASN A 100 -10.69 3.23 15.12
CA ASN A 100 -10.11 1.88 15.19
C ASN A 100 -9.06 1.75 16.30
N GLN A 101 -8.35 2.82 16.66
CA GLN A 101 -7.45 2.80 17.81
C GLN A 101 -8.22 2.74 19.12
N LEU A 102 -9.28 3.54 19.26
CA LEU A 102 -10.13 3.51 20.45
C LEU A 102 -10.79 2.13 20.65
N ARG A 103 -11.32 1.54 19.58
CA ARG A 103 -12.01 0.24 19.64
C ARG A 103 -11.09 -0.96 19.86
N ASN A 104 -9.90 -0.97 19.26
CA ASN A 104 -9.09 -2.20 19.17
C ASN A 104 -7.82 -2.19 20.04
N LYS A 105 -7.27 -1.02 20.42
CA LYS A 105 -6.01 -0.97 21.17
C LYS A 105 -6.20 -0.90 22.69
N GLY A 106 -7.37 -0.46 23.14
CA GLY A 106 -7.65 -0.21 24.55
C GLY A 106 -6.95 1.06 25.09
N PRO A 107 -7.34 1.50 26.30
CA PRO A 107 -6.80 2.71 26.92
C PRO A 107 -5.30 2.57 27.18
N GLY A 108 -4.54 3.65 26.95
CA GLY A 108 -3.09 3.71 27.19
C GLY A 108 -2.19 3.28 26.01
N LYS A 109 -2.74 2.72 24.93
CA LYS A 109 -1.99 2.37 23.69
C LYS A 109 -2.40 3.19 22.46
N GLN A 110 -3.44 3.99 22.59
CA GLN A 110 -3.98 4.87 21.56
C GLN A 110 -3.13 6.14 21.39
N ARG A 111 -2.99 6.60 20.16
CA ARG A 111 -2.29 7.85 19.81
C ARG A 111 -3.27 8.81 19.14
N CYS A 112 -3.20 10.09 19.51
CA CYS A 112 -4.02 11.12 18.87
C CYS A 112 -3.60 11.30 17.40
N MET A 113 -4.54 11.76 16.58
CA MET A 113 -4.34 12.00 15.15
C MET A 113 -3.08 12.86 14.86
N PRO A 114 -2.82 13.97 15.57
CA PRO A 114 -1.59 14.74 15.37
C PRO A 114 -0.31 13.93 15.57
N CYS A 115 -0.23 13.12 16.63
CA CYS A 115 0.94 12.29 16.89
C CYS A 115 1.10 11.15 15.87
N VAL A 116 -0.01 10.63 15.32
CA VAL A 116 0.03 9.62 14.26
C VAL A 116 0.53 10.24 12.95
N THR A 117 0.04 11.43 12.59
CA THR A 117 0.47 12.18 11.40
C THR A 117 1.95 12.55 11.51
N ALA A 118 2.36 13.16 12.63
CA ALA A 118 3.76 13.54 12.86
C ALA A 118 4.71 12.33 12.80
N ALA A 119 4.31 11.19 13.36
CA ALA A 119 5.10 9.96 13.24
C ALA A 119 5.21 9.47 11.79
N SER A 120 4.11 9.54 11.02
CA SER A 120 4.10 9.12 9.62
C SER A 120 4.97 10.03 8.74
N GLU A 121 4.94 11.34 9.00
CA GLU A 121 5.77 12.33 8.31
C GLU A 121 7.25 12.18 8.66
N ALA A 122 7.59 11.91 9.92
CA ALA A 122 8.96 11.66 10.35
C ALA A 122 9.56 10.41 9.68
N GLU A 123 8.78 9.32 9.59
CA GLU A 123 9.20 8.10 8.87
C GLU A 123 9.37 8.37 7.37
N ALA A 124 8.45 9.14 6.75
CA ALA A 124 8.56 9.52 5.35
C ALA A 124 9.83 10.35 5.09
N ALA A 125 10.11 11.37 5.92
CA ALA A 125 11.32 12.18 5.83
C ALA A 125 12.59 11.32 5.95
N ALA A 126 12.65 10.45 6.97
CA ALA A 126 13.80 9.56 7.19
C ALA A 126 14.06 8.64 5.99
N THR A 127 13.01 8.10 5.35
CA THR A 127 13.17 7.28 4.14
C THR A 127 13.69 8.09 2.95
N THR A 128 13.23 9.34 2.77
CA THR A 128 13.72 10.20 1.69
C THR A 128 15.17 10.63 1.89
N ASP A 129 15.56 10.97 3.12
CA ASP A 129 16.94 11.32 3.44
C ASP A 129 17.89 10.13 3.23
N ALA A 130 17.49 8.93 3.66
CA ALA A 130 18.26 7.71 3.42
C ALA A 130 18.43 7.41 1.92
N GLN A 131 17.37 7.59 1.12
CA GLN A 131 17.44 7.41 -0.34
C GLN A 131 18.35 8.46 -1.00
N GLN A 132 18.24 9.72 -0.61
CA GLN A 132 19.10 10.78 -1.14
C GLN A 132 20.57 10.58 -0.77
N ALA A 133 20.87 10.16 0.47
CA ALA A 133 22.22 9.84 0.90
C ALA A 133 22.82 8.70 0.06
N LYS A 134 22.05 7.63 -0.19
CA LYS A 134 22.46 6.52 -1.05
C LYS A 134 22.72 6.94 -2.49
N LEU A 135 21.88 7.82 -3.05
CA LEU A 135 22.09 8.34 -4.41
C LEU A 135 23.34 9.23 -4.51
N LYS A 136 23.61 10.06 -3.49
CA LYS A 136 24.82 10.89 -3.44
C LYS A 136 26.08 10.01 -3.37
N ASP A 137 26.09 9.00 -2.51
CA ASP A 137 27.19 8.03 -2.38
C ASP A 137 27.45 7.29 -3.71
N LEU A 138 26.40 6.76 -4.35
CA LEU A 138 26.52 6.11 -5.66
C LEU A 138 27.07 7.05 -6.73
N ARG A 139 26.62 8.31 -6.77
CA ARG A 139 27.15 9.32 -7.71
C ARG A 139 28.62 9.63 -7.47
N GLN A 140 29.06 9.73 -6.21
CA GLN A 140 30.47 9.95 -5.89
C GLN A 140 31.33 8.75 -6.27
N LYS A 141 30.85 7.52 -6.01
CA LYS A 141 31.53 6.29 -6.44
C LYS A 141 31.62 6.20 -7.96
N ALA A 142 30.56 6.54 -8.68
CA ALA A 142 30.57 6.57 -10.15
C ALA A 142 31.58 7.59 -10.69
N LYS A 143 31.63 8.82 -10.14
CA LYS A 143 32.63 9.83 -10.54
C LYS A 143 34.06 9.38 -10.29
N LYS A 144 34.33 8.71 -9.16
CA LYS A 144 35.66 8.17 -8.85
C LYS A 144 36.03 7.02 -9.79
N ALA A 145 35.09 6.12 -10.09
CA ALA A 145 35.31 5.03 -11.03
C ALA A 145 35.60 5.52 -12.45
N ASP A 146 34.85 6.53 -12.92
CA ASP A 146 35.05 7.16 -14.22
C ASP A 146 36.43 7.86 -14.33
N ALA A 147 36.83 8.58 -13.29
CA ALA A 147 38.15 9.21 -13.22
C ALA A 147 39.30 8.19 -13.22
N VAL A 148 39.15 7.05 -12.53
CA VAL A 148 40.18 6.00 -12.48
C VAL A 148 40.25 5.22 -13.81
N GLY A 149 39.12 4.92 -14.45
CA GLY A 149 39.08 4.26 -15.76
C GLY A 149 39.69 5.14 -16.87
N SER A 150 39.36 6.42 -16.88
CA SER A 150 39.91 7.43 -17.78
C SER A 150 41.43 7.59 -17.68
N VAL A 151 41.99 7.52 -16.48
CA VAL A 151 43.45 7.61 -16.26
C VAL A 151 44.15 6.30 -16.66
N ALA A 152 43.54 5.14 -16.41
CA ALA A 152 44.08 3.85 -16.84
C ALA A 152 44.13 3.71 -18.37
N GLU A 153 43.09 4.16 -19.09
CA GLU A 153 43.08 4.18 -20.57
C GLU A 153 44.14 5.12 -21.15
N ARG A 154 44.44 6.24 -20.48
CA ARG A 154 45.46 7.20 -20.94
C ARG A 154 46.91 6.73 -20.72
N LEU A 155 47.14 5.79 -19.80
CA LEU A 155 48.49 5.30 -19.47
C LEU A 155 48.85 3.96 -20.15
N GLY A 156 47.86 3.21 -20.65
CA GLY A 156 48.07 1.90 -21.29
C GLY A 156 48.09 1.91 -22.83
N GLY A 157 47.90 3.07 -23.47
CA GLY A 157 47.75 3.20 -24.93
C GLY A 157 48.93 3.85 -25.67
N GLY A 158 50.16 3.75 -25.14
CA GLY A 158 51.38 4.30 -25.74
C GLY A 158 52.32 3.21 -26.25
#